data_AF-A0A6L9SHD0-F1
#
_entry.id   AF-A0A6L9SHD0-F1
#
_cell.length_a   1.000
_cell.length_b   1.000
_cell.length_c   1.000
_cell.angle_alpha   90.00
_cell.angle_beta   90.00
_cell.angle_gamma   90.00
#
_symmetry.space_group_name_H-M   'P 1'
#
loop_
_entity.id
_entity.type
_entity.pdbx_description
1 polymer ?
#
loop_
_entity_poly.entity_id
_entity_poly.type
_entity_poly.pdbx_seq_one_letter_code
_entity_poly.pdbx_strand_id
1 'polypeptide(L)'
;MSKIDKANVALESRDWSTAEVRREPRKATVVHSVRMSRNLTERLHQEAERRGVTPSEVIRDLVDAGLSSAERSPTVRLADVHRVIDTLTQKTA
;
A
#
# COMPACT_ATOMS: atom_id res chain seq x y z
N MET A 1 33.98 29.17 21.80
CA MET A 1 33.85 27.94 20.98
C MET A 1 32.37 27.64 20.77
N SER A 2 31.89 27.69 19.53
CA SER A 2 30.47 27.51 19.17
C SER A 2 30.02 26.05 19.37
N LYS A 3 28.70 25.83 19.46
CA LYS A 3 28.12 24.47 19.46
C LYS A 3 28.49 23.70 18.19
N ILE A 4 28.62 24.40 17.06
CA ILE A 4 29.01 23.80 15.77
C ILE A 4 30.47 23.35 15.84
N ASP A 5 31.37 24.19 16.35
CA ASP A 5 32.80 23.84 16.49
C ASP A 5 32.98 22.60 17.38
N LYS A 6 32.23 22.51 18.49
CA LYS A 6 32.25 21.34 19.39
C LYS A 6 31.72 20.08 18.71
N ALA A 7 30.70 20.19 17.87
CA ALA A 7 30.15 19.06 17.12
C ALA A 7 31.15 18.55 16.07
N ASN A 8 31.83 19.44 15.36
CA ASN A 8 32.83 19.06 14.37
C ASN A 8 34.04 18.35 15.01
N VAL A 9 34.56 18.88 16.13
CA VAL A 9 35.66 18.23 16.86
C VAL A 9 35.27 16.83 17.35
N ALA A 10 34.03 16.65 17.79
CA ALA A 10 33.52 15.35 18.22
C ALA A 10 33.33 14.35 17.06
N LEU A 11 33.06 14.85 15.85
CA LEU A 11 32.96 14.02 14.64
C LEU A 11 34.34 13.61 14.11
N GLU A 12 35.30 14.53 14.10
CA GLU A 12 36.66 14.32 13.59
C GLU A 12 37.49 13.38 14.46
N SER A 13 37.23 13.35 15.78
CA SER A 13 37.93 12.47 16.73
C SER A 13 37.39 11.05 16.81
N ARG A 14 36.32 10.74 16.07
CA ARG A 14 35.67 9.42 16.08
C ARG A 14 36.26 8.52 14.99
N ASP A 15 36.55 7.27 15.33
CA ASP A 15 36.92 6.27 14.32
C ASP A 15 35.66 5.86 13.52
N TRP A 16 35.70 6.08 12.21
CA TRP A 16 34.64 5.77 11.25
C TRP A 16 34.98 4.59 10.33
N SER A 17 36.08 3.87 10.60
CA SER A 17 36.57 2.77 9.75
C SER A 17 35.53 1.67 9.49
N THR A 18 34.57 1.49 10.40
CA THR A 18 33.47 0.51 10.27
C THR A 18 32.13 1.14 9.89
N ALA A 19 32.10 2.42 9.48
CA ALA A 19 30.85 3.12 9.19
C ALA A 19 30.28 2.68 7.84
N GLU A 20 29.05 2.19 7.84
CA GLU A 20 28.32 1.91 6.60
C GLU A 20 27.72 3.20 6.03
N VAL A 21 28.27 3.68 4.92
CA VAL A 21 27.71 4.81 4.18
C VAL A 21 26.55 4.31 3.31
N ARG A 22 25.32 4.55 3.76
CA ARG A 22 24.13 4.33 2.94
C ARG A 22 24.00 5.45 1.91
N ARG A 23 24.34 5.13 0.65
CA ARG A 23 24.30 6.08 -0.48
C ARG A 23 22.91 6.25 -1.09
N GLU A 24 22.02 5.28 -0.88
CA GLU A 24 20.65 5.37 -1.37
C GLU A 24 19.81 6.25 -0.43
N PRO A 25 19.09 7.26 -0.95
CA PRO A 25 18.13 7.99 -0.14
C PRO A 25 17.06 7.02 0.35
N ARG A 26 16.80 7.02 1.66
CA ARG A 26 15.68 6.25 2.21
C ARG A 26 14.41 6.71 1.50
N LYS A 27 13.66 5.78 0.91
CA LYS A 27 12.35 6.09 0.34
C LYS A 27 11.49 6.73 1.42
N ALA A 28 10.92 7.90 1.11
CA ALA A 28 9.98 8.55 1.99
C ALA A 28 8.82 7.60 2.28
N THR A 29 8.51 7.40 3.56
CA THR A 29 7.37 6.59 3.98
C THR A 29 6.25 7.54 4.38
N VAL A 30 5.07 7.37 3.78
CA VAL A 30 3.89 8.17 4.11
C VAL A 30 2.96 7.33 4.98
N VAL A 31 2.56 7.88 6.13
CA VAL A 31 1.62 7.23 7.05
C VAL A 31 0.25 7.87 6.90
N HIS A 32 -0.76 7.04 6.65
CA HIS A 32 -2.16 7.44 6.67
C HIS A 32 -2.84 6.85 7.91
N SER A 33 -3.52 7.69 8.68
CA SER A 33 -4.27 7.28 9.86
C SER A 33 -5.76 7.42 9.61
N VAL A 34 -6.51 6.35 9.88
CA VAL A 34 -7.96 6.29 9.71
C VAL A 34 -8.59 5.65 10.94
N ARG A 35 -9.81 6.09 11.29
CA ARG A 35 -10.60 5.41 12.32
C ARG A 35 -11.39 4.28 11.68
N MET A 36 -11.27 3.08 12.24
CA MET A 36 -12.01 1.90 11.82
C MET A 36 -13.00 1.46 12.90
N SER A 37 -14.11 0.86 12.49
CA SER A 37 -15.00 0.20 13.44
C SER A 37 -14.31 -1.04 14.03
N ARG A 38 -14.72 -1.45 15.23
CA ARG A 38 -14.19 -2.66 15.88
C ARG A 38 -14.32 -3.90 14.97
N ASN A 39 -15.49 -4.08 14.38
CA ASN A 39 -15.77 -5.22 13.48
C ASN A 39 -14.84 -5.23 12.25
N LEU A 40 -14.58 -4.06 11.64
CA LEU A 40 -13.69 -3.98 10.49
C LEU A 40 -12.25 -4.33 10.89
N THR A 41 -11.80 -3.84 12.05
CA THR A 41 -10.48 -4.17 12.58
C THR A 41 -10.35 -5.67 12.86
N GLU A 42 -11.35 -6.32 13.45
CA GLU A 42 -11.34 -7.77 13.71
C GLU A 42 -11.23 -8.57 12.40
N ARG A 43 -12.04 -8.23 11.39
CA ARG A 43 -11.99 -8.87 10.07
C ARG A 43 -10.63 -8.70 9.39
N LEU A 44 -10.02 -7.52 9.53
CA LEU A 44 -8.68 -7.26 9.00
C LEU A 44 -7.63 -8.17 9.63
N HIS A 45 -7.69 -8.37 10.95
CA HIS A 45 -6.73 -9.24 11.65
C HIS A 45 -6.91 -10.70 11.25
N GLN A 46 -8.15 -11.19 11.20
CA GLN A 46 -8.45 -12.55 10.73
C GLN A 46 -7.93 -12.80 9.31
N GLU A 47 -8.07 -11.81 8.42
CA GLU A 47 -7.58 -11.92 7.06
C GLU A 47 -6.04 -11.90 6.99
N ALA A 48 -5.39 -11.09 7.83
CA ALA A 48 -3.93 -11.05 7.95
C ALA A 48 -3.39 -12.40 8.45
N GLU A 49 -4.01 -12.98 9.48
CA GLU A 49 -3.70 -14.32 9.99
C GLU A 49 -3.89 -15.39 8.91
N ARG A 50 -5.03 -15.36 8.20
CA ARG A 50 -5.34 -16.30 7.11
C ARG A 50 -4.30 -16.25 5.99
N ARG A 51 -3.76 -15.07 5.69
CA ARG A 51 -2.72 -14.85 4.66
C ARG A 51 -1.30 -15.06 5.18
N GLY A 52 -1.08 -15.12 6.49
CA GLY A 52 0.26 -15.16 7.09
C GLY A 52 1.05 -13.86 6.88
N VAL A 53 0.37 -12.71 6.80
CA VAL A 53 0.97 -11.39 6.55
C VAL A 53 0.54 -10.38 7.61
N THR A 54 1.08 -9.17 7.59
CA THR A 54 0.69 -8.10 8.51
C THR A 54 -0.63 -7.44 8.11
N PRO A 55 -1.42 -6.89 9.06
CA PRO A 55 -2.61 -6.09 8.73
C PRO A 55 -2.32 -4.93 7.77
N SER A 56 -1.14 -4.31 7.86
CA SER A 56 -0.74 -3.22 6.95
C SER A 56 -0.51 -3.70 5.52
N GLU A 57 -0.09 -4.95 5.31
CA GLU A 57 0.02 -5.55 3.97
C GLU A 57 -1.37 -5.80 3.39
N VAL A 58 -2.28 -6.36 4.18
CA VAL A 58 -3.67 -6.56 3.75
C VAL A 58 -4.34 -5.24 3.37
N ILE A 59 -4.14 -4.17 4.16
CA ILE A 59 -4.66 -2.83 3.83
C ILE A 59 -4.10 -2.37 2.48
N ARG A 60 -2.79 -2.48 2.26
CA ARG A 60 -2.16 -2.05 1.01
C ARG A 60 -2.72 -2.79 -0.20
N ASP A 61 -2.84 -4.11 -0.11
CA ASP A 61 -3.39 -4.94 -1.18
C ASP A 61 -4.84 -4.59 -1.50
N LEU A 62 -5.67 -4.40 -0.45
CA LEU A 62 -7.09 -4.08 -0.63
C LEU A 62 -7.29 -2.66 -1.20
N VAL A 63 -6.47 -1.69 -0.80
CA VAL A 63 -6.50 -0.33 -1.34
C VAL A 63 -6.07 -0.35 -2.81
N ASP A 64 -4.97 -1.02 -3.14
CA ASP A 64 -4.47 -1.12 -4.52
C ASP A 64 -5.47 -1.81 -5.45
N ALA A 65 -6.05 -2.92 -5.01
CA ALA A 65 -7.10 -3.63 -5.76
C ALA A 65 -8.37 -2.77 -5.93
N GLY A 66 -8.77 -2.04 -4.88
CA GLY A 66 -9.92 -1.15 -4.92
C GLY A 66 -9.75 0.00 -5.91
N LEU A 67 -8.59 0.67 -5.90
CA LEU A 67 -8.26 1.75 -6.82
C LEU A 67 -8.12 1.24 -8.26
N SER A 68 -7.42 0.13 -8.46
CA SER A 68 -7.30 -0.52 -9.77
C SER A 68 -8.66 -0.90 -10.37
N SER A 69 -9.59 -1.39 -9.54
CA SER A 69 -10.95 -1.70 -9.99
C SER A 69 -11.76 -0.46 -10.32
N ALA A 70 -11.60 0.63 -9.56
CA ALA A 70 -12.30 1.88 -9.83
C ALA A 70 -11.86 2.51 -11.16
N GLU A 71 -10.56 2.48 -11.45
CA GLU A 71 -10.00 2.94 -12.74
C GLU A 71 -10.46 2.07 -13.91
N ARG A 72 -10.65 0.77 -13.67
CA ARG A 72 -11.03 -0.19 -14.72
C ARG A 72 -12.52 -0.31 -14.95
N SER A 73 -13.38 0.36 -14.18
CA SER A 73 -14.84 0.24 -14.33
C SER A 73 -15.25 0.74 -15.72
N PRO A 74 -15.47 -0.15 -16.71
CA PRO A 74 -15.77 0.28 -18.05
C PRO A 74 -17.23 0.71 -18.03
N THR A 75 -17.52 1.92 -18.49
CA THR A 75 -18.91 2.30 -18.73
C THR A 75 -19.43 1.45 -19.89
N VAL A 76 -20.12 0.35 -19.58
CA VAL A 76 -20.75 -0.49 -20.60
C VAL A 76 -22.14 0.05 -20.89
N ARG A 77 -22.49 0.23 -22.17
CA ARG A 77 -23.84 0.66 -22.54
C ARG A 77 -24.83 -0.46 -22.22
N LEU A 78 -25.95 -0.11 -21.63
CA LEU A 78 -27.02 -1.07 -21.29
C LEU A 78 -27.47 -1.89 -22.53
N ALA A 79 -27.50 -1.26 -23.71
CA ALA A 79 -27.82 -1.93 -24.97
C ALA A 79 -26.84 -3.08 -25.31
N ASP A 80 -25.54 -2.93 -25.00
CA ASP A 80 -24.55 -3.97 -25.24
C ASP A 80 -24.73 -5.15 -24.27
N VAL A 81 -25.15 -4.87 -23.03
CA VAL A 81 -25.51 -5.91 -22.05
C VAL A 81 -26.73 -6.70 -22.51
N HIS A 82 -27.80 -6.03 -22.94
CA HIS A 82 -28.98 -6.70 -23.48
C HIS A 82 -28.63 -7.56 -24.69
N ARG A 83 -27.84 -7.03 -25.64
CA ARG A 83 -27.42 -7.78 -26.82
C ARG A 83 -26.68 -9.07 -26.46
N VAL A 84 -25.81 -9.04 -25.44
CA VAL A 84 -25.06 -10.21 -24.97
C VAL A 84 -25.99 -11.24 -24.32
N ILE A 85 -26.95 -10.80 -23.49
CA ILE A 85 -27.94 -11.68 -22.86
C ILE A 85 -28.80 -12.37 -23.93
N ASP A 86 -29.26 -11.62 -24.92
CA ASP A 86 -30.09 -12.15 -26.01
C ASP A 86 -29.33 -13.17 -26.86
N THR A 87 -28.04 -12.92 -27.15
CA THR A 87 -27.20 -13.88 -27.89
C THR A 87 -26.90 -15.16 -27.12
N LEU A 88 -26.73 -15.09 -25.79
CA LEU A 88 -26.57 -16.28 -24.94
C LEU A 88 -27.85 -17.13 -24.90
N THR A 89 -29.01 -16.46 -24.89
CA THR A 89 -30.32 -17.12 -24.86
C THR A 89 -30.62 -17.81 -26.20
N GLN A 90 -30.28 -17.16 -27.33
CA GLN A 90 -30.46 -17.73 -28.67
C GLN A 90 -29.51 -18.88 -28.99
N LYS A 91 -28.32 -18.93 -28.37
CA LYS A 91 -27.35 -20.02 -28.58
C LYS A 91 -27.73 -21.32 -27.85
N THR A 92 -28.69 -21.26 -26.94
CA THR A 92 -29.13 -22.41 -26.12
C THR A 92 -30.38 -23.10 -26.69
N ALA A 93 -31.00 -22.53 -27.73
CA ALA A 93 -32.12 -23.10 -28.48
C ALA A 93 -31.64 -23.76 -29.78
#